data_AF-A0A2D7JYZ2-F1
#
_entry.id   AF-A0A2D7JYZ2-F1
#
_cell.length_a   1.000
_cell.length_b   1.000
_cell.length_c   1.000
_cell.angle_alpha   90.00
_cell.angle_beta   90.00
_cell.angle_gamma   90.00
#
_symmetry.space_group_name_H-M   'P 1'
#
loop_
_entity.id
_entity.type
_entity.pdbx_description
1 polymer ?
#
loop_
_entity_poly.entity_id
_entity_poly.type
_entity_poly.pdbx_seq_one_letter_code
_entity_poly.pdbx_strand_id
1 'polypeptide(L)'
;MSFSYTKEMVHDEFKIAAAKDKKGKKEKYDNRIQFLKEMKQLKKENPSAMRDVHITQKQFDNLIFAWSAPNPRDHFYMKVFGRTYLDQKQFEAKKYGKDKEELLN
;
A
#
# COMPACT_ATOMS: atom_id res chain seq x y z
N MET A 1 18.73 24.39 -5.49
CA MET A 1 18.53 23.32 -4.49
C MET A 1 17.85 22.16 -5.18
N SER A 2 18.44 20.96 -5.15
CA SER A 2 17.77 19.75 -5.66
C SER A 2 16.91 19.20 -4.53
N PHE A 3 15.59 19.18 -4.72
CA PHE A 3 14.66 18.58 -3.76
C PHE A 3 14.59 17.07 -4.00
N SER A 4 14.70 16.27 -2.94
CA SER A 4 14.48 14.82 -2.97
C SER A 4 13.53 14.40 -1.86
N TYR A 5 12.63 13.48 -2.19
CA TYR A 5 11.76 12.79 -1.26
C TYR A 5 12.52 11.67 -0.56
N THR A 6 12.47 11.66 0.78
CA THR A 6 12.83 10.49 1.55
C THR A 6 11.64 9.54 1.68
N LYS A 7 11.91 8.29 2.04
CA LYS A 7 10.87 7.28 2.27
C LYS A 7 9.94 7.68 3.41
N GLU A 8 10.50 8.33 4.43
CA GLU A 8 9.79 8.81 5.62
C GLU A 8 8.78 9.89 5.24
N MET A 9 9.18 10.85 4.40
CA MET A 9 8.28 11.90 3.92
C MET A 9 7.09 11.32 3.15
N VAL A 10 7.35 10.41 2.20
CA VAL A 10 6.27 9.74 1.44
C VAL A 10 5.33 8.99 2.38
N HIS A 11 5.89 8.32 3.40
CA HIS A 11 5.09 7.56 4.36
C HIS A 11 4.25 8.47 5.27
N ASP A 12 4.79 9.59 5.74
CA ASP A 12 4.07 10.52 6.60
C ASP A 12 2.98 11.28 5.85
N GLU A 13 3.24 11.70 4.61
CA GLU A 13 2.21 12.27 3.74
C GLU A 13 1.10 11.26 3.41
N PHE A 14 1.47 9.99 3.18
CA PHE A 14 0.49 8.92 3.01
C PHE A 14 -0.36 8.71 4.27
N LYS A 15 0.21 8.79 5.48
CA LYS A 15 -0.56 8.76 6.74
C LYS A 15 -1.53 9.93 6.85
N ILE A 16 -1.13 11.12 6.40
CA ILE A 16 -2.00 12.30 6.40
C ILE A 16 -3.18 12.07 5.45
N ALA A 17 -2.93 11.57 4.23
CA ALA A 17 -3.98 11.18 3.29
C ALA A 17 -4.91 10.11 3.91
N ALA A 18 -4.34 9.11 4.56
CA ALA A 18 -5.07 8.05 5.25
C ALA A 18 -5.92 8.55 6.42
N ALA A 19 -5.50 9.60 7.13
CA ALA A 19 -6.27 10.23 8.20
C ALA A 19 -7.44 11.05 7.63
N LYS A 20 -7.25 11.70 6.46
CA LYS A 20 -8.31 12.44 5.76
C LYS A 20 -9.42 11.51 5.28
N ASP A 21 -9.07 10.33 4.77
CA ASP A 21 -10.02 9.28 4.37
C ASP A 21 -10.96 8.85 5.50
N LYS A 22 -10.48 8.84 6.75
CA LYS A 22 -11.26 8.43 7.93
C LYS A 22 -12.25 9.47 8.43
N LYS A 23 -12.26 10.70 7.89
CA LYS A 23 -13.16 11.77 8.39
C LYS A 23 -14.63 11.58 7.99
N GLY A 24 -14.95 10.60 7.13
CA GLY A 24 -16.31 10.29 6.68
C GLY A 24 -16.93 9.05 7.33
N LYS A 25 -18.26 8.89 7.22
CA LYS A 25 -19.01 7.70 7.71
C LYS A 25 -18.83 6.45 6.84
N LYS A 26 -18.35 6.60 5.59
CA LYS A 26 -18.08 5.50 4.66
C LYS A 26 -16.58 5.40 4.47
N GLU A 27 -16.05 4.18 4.43
CA GLU A 27 -14.67 3.97 4.00
C GLU A 27 -14.53 4.42 2.55
N LYS A 28 -13.83 5.54 2.37
CA LYS A 28 -13.41 6.05 1.08
C LYS A 28 -11.90 6.17 1.09
N TYR A 29 -11.27 5.89 -0.03
CA TYR A 29 -9.81 5.91 -0.17
C TYR A 29 -9.34 6.99 -1.15
N ASP A 30 -10.20 7.98 -1.41
CA ASP A 30 -10.00 9.01 -2.44
C ASP A 30 -8.71 9.81 -2.20
N ASN A 31 -8.40 10.15 -0.94
CA ASN A 31 -7.19 10.93 -0.64
C ASN A 31 -5.92 10.09 -0.83
N ARG A 32 -5.92 8.81 -0.41
CA ARG A 32 -4.80 7.89 -0.68
C ARG A 32 -4.59 7.69 -2.18
N ILE A 33 -5.67 7.47 -2.93
CA ILE A 33 -5.60 7.28 -4.39
C ILE A 33 -5.03 8.53 -5.06
N GLN A 34 -5.52 9.71 -4.67
CA GLN A 34 -5.04 10.98 -5.21
C GLN A 34 -3.56 11.21 -4.93
N PHE A 35 -3.13 11.02 -3.67
CA PHE A 35 -1.73 11.10 -3.29
C PHE A 35 -0.83 10.16 -4.13
N LEU A 36 -1.26 8.91 -4.33
CA LEU A 36 -0.50 7.94 -5.13
C LEU A 36 -0.39 8.35 -6.60
N LYS A 37 -1.43 8.97 -7.18
CA LYS A 37 -1.39 9.52 -8.54
C LYS A 37 -0.40 10.67 -8.65
N GLU A 38 -0.39 11.58 -7.67
CA GLU A 38 0.54 12.70 -7.60
C GLU A 38 2.00 12.23 -7.48
N MET A 39 2.26 11.26 -6.60
CA MET A 39 3.60 10.67 -6.44
C MET A 39 4.06 9.93 -7.69
N LYS A 40 3.16 9.23 -8.39
CA LYS A 40 3.46 8.61 -9.68
C LYS A 40 3.87 9.67 -10.72
N GLN A 41 3.11 10.77 -10.79
CA GLN A 41 3.38 11.86 -11.72
C GLN A 41 4.70 12.54 -11.39
N LEU A 42 4.97 12.81 -10.12
CA LEU A 42 6.24 13.36 -9.66
C LEU A 42 7.41 12.46 -10.05
N LYS A 43 7.29 11.14 -9.88
CA LYS A 43 8.35 10.20 -10.31
C LYS A 43 8.59 10.25 -11.81
N LYS A 44 7.52 10.44 -12.59
CA LYS A 44 7.58 10.51 -14.05
C LYS A 44 8.27 11.79 -14.52
N GLU A 45 7.94 12.92 -13.93
CA GLU A 45 8.50 14.23 -14.28
C GLU A 45 9.91 14.43 -13.71
N ASN A 46 10.12 14.01 -12.47
CA ASN A 46 11.34 14.26 -11.69
C ASN A 46 11.85 12.95 -11.05
N PRO A 47 12.35 11.98 -11.83
CA PRO A 47 12.81 10.70 -11.31
C PRO A 47 13.95 10.84 -10.28
N SER A 48 14.81 11.85 -10.42
CA SER A 48 15.88 12.17 -9.46
C SER A 48 15.32 12.58 -8.09
N ALA A 49 14.16 13.23 -8.03
CA ALA A 49 13.53 13.64 -6.78
C ALA A 49 12.99 12.45 -5.97
N MET A 50 12.81 11.27 -6.59
CA MET A 50 12.29 10.07 -5.92
C MET A 50 13.26 8.88 -6.00
N ARG A 51 14.56 9.17 -6.08
CA ARG A 51 15.62 8.15 -6.18
C ARG A 51 15.67 7.29 -4.91
N ASP A 52 15.54 7.91 -3.73
CA ASP A 52 15.72 7.26 -2.43
C ASP A 52 14.46 6.53 -1.92
N VAL A 53 13.32 6.69 -2.61
CA VAL A 53 12.05 6.04 -2.25
C VAL A 53 12.00 4.58 -2.74
N HIS A 54 12.84 4.20 -3.70
CA HIS A 54 12.93 2.84 -4.26
C HIS A 54 11.59 2.20 -4.69
N ILE A 55 10.67 3.01 -5.22
CA ILE A 55 9.38 2.57 -5.75
C ILE A 55 9.29 2.86 -7.25
N THR A 56 8.79 1.94 -8.07
CA THR A 56 8.64 2.09 -9.52
C THR A 56 7.27 2.65 -9.91
N GLN A 57 7.11 3.19 -11.13
CA GLN A 57 5.80 3.65 -11.62
C GLN A 57 4.76 2.52 -11.65
N LYS A 58 5.17 1.30 -12.03
CA LYS A 58 4.30 0.11 -12.01
C LYS A 58 3.85 -0.26 -10.60
N GLN A 59 4.71 -0.07 -9.59
CA GLN A 59 4.32 -0.27 -8.19
C GLN A 59 3.29 0.77 -7.76
N PHE A 60 3.40 2.03 -8.19
CA PHE A 60 2.34 3.01 -7.96
C PHE A 60 1.01 2.61 -8.62
N ASP A 61 1.04 2.13 -9.87
CA ASP A 61 -0.17 1.63 -10.53
C ASP A 61 -0.84 0.49 -9.77
N ASN A 62 -0.04 -0.45 -9.27
CA ASN A 62 -0.54 -1.53 -8.44
C ASN A 62 -1.17 -1.03 -7.14
N LEU A 63 -0.59 -0.02 -6.50
CA LEU A 63 -1.15 0.59 -5.29
C LEU A 63 -2.46 1.33 -5.58
N ILE A 64 -2.50 2.14 -6.64
CA ILE A 64 -3.70 2.87 -7.06
C ILE A 64 -4.83 1.87 -7.36
N PHE A 65 -4.54 0.80 -8.10
CA PHE A 65 -5.51 -0.23 -8.43
C PHE A 65 -6.00 -0.97 -7.18
N ALA A 66 -5.10 -1.32 -6.26
CA ALA A 66 -5.44 -1.96 -4.99
C ALA A 66 -6.39 -1.09 -4.15
N TRP A 67 -6.07 0.20 -3.97
CA TRP A 67 -6.89 1.13 -3.19
C TRP A 67 -8.21 1.49 -3.87
N SER A 68 -8.33 1.33 -5.19
CA SER A 68 -9.57 1.55 -5.94
C SER A 68 -10.56 0.39 -5.84
N ALA A 69 -10.13 -0.78 -5.34
CA ALA A 69 -11.03 -1.91 -5.16
C ALA A 69 -12.00 -1.69 -3.97
N PRO A 70 -13.19 -2.32 -4.00
CA PRO A 70 -14.14 -2.25 -2.89
C PRO A 70 -13.55 -2.68 -1.55
N ASN A 71 -12.66 -3.67 -1.56
CA ASN A 71 -11.89 -4.12 -0.41
C ASN A 71 -10.40 -4.22 -0.80
N PRO A 72 -9.61 -3.15 -0.56
CA PRO A 72 -8.19 -3.12 -0.91
C PRO A 72 -7.36 -4.22 -0.27
N ARG A 73 -7.74 -4.65 0.94
CA ARG A 73 -7.06 -5.73 1.66
C ARG A 73 -7.23 -7.04 0.91
N ASP A 74 -8.47 -7.42 0.59
CA ASP A 74 -8.71 -8.66 -0.15
C ASP A 74 -8.12 -8.61 -1.55
N HIS A 75 -8.13 -7.46 -2.21
CA HIS A 75 -7.47 -7.32 -3.50
C HIS A 75 -5.97 -7.67 -3.40
N PHE A 76 -5.25 -7.11 -2.42
CA PHE A 76 -3.84 -7.43 -2.21
C PHE A 76 -3.63 -8.94 -2.03
N TYR A 77 -4.40 -9.56 -1.14
CA TYR A 77 -4.26 -10.99 -0.85
C TYR A 77 -4.60 -11.86 -2.07
N MET A 78 -5.64 -11.52 -2.82
CA MET A 78 -6.00 -12.24 -4.03
C MET A 78 -4.90 -12.15 -5.09
N LYS A 79 -4.24 -10.99 -5.22
CA LYS A 79 -3.17 -10.80 -6.19
C LYS A 79 -1.89 -11.56 -5.86
N VAL A 80 -1.53 -11.64 -4.58
CA VAL A 80 -0.26 -12.25 -4.14
C VAL A 80 -0.41 -13.74 -3.85
N PHE A 81 -1.54 -14.15 -3.26
CA PHE A 81 -1.76 -15.50 -2.76
C PHE A 81 -2.88 -16.26 -3.47
N GLY A 82 -3.64 -15.61 -4.37
CA GLY A 82 -4.82 -16.21 -5.01
C GLY A 82 -5.98 -16.47 -4.05
N ARG A 83 -5.98 -15.82 -2.88
CA ARG A 83 -6.93 -16.05 -1.77
C ARG A 83 -7.34 -14.73 -1.12
N THR A 84 -8.52 -14.67 -0.51
CA THR A 84 -8.88 -13.50 0.31
C THR A 84 -8.01 -13.42 1.57
N TYR A 85 -8.09 -12.32 2.31
CA TYR A 85 -7.40 -12.22 3.60
C TYR A 85 -7.79 -13.36 4.56
N LEU A 86 -9.10 -13.65 4.62
CA LEU A 86 -9.63 -14.66 5.52
C LEU A 86 -9.16 -16.06 5.10
N ASP A 87 -9.22 -16.37 3.81
CA ASP A 87 -8.80 -17.67 3.28
C ASP A 87 -7.31 -17.90 3.47
N GLN A 88 -6.49 -16.87 3.25
CA GLN A 88 -5.05 -16.96 3.46
C GLN A 88 -4.72 -17.20 4.94
N LYS A 89 -5.41 -16.51 5.87
CA LYS A 89 -5.23 -16.73 7.31
C LYS A 89 -5.59 -18.16 7.71
N GLN A 90 -6.68 -18.71 7.16
CA GLN A 90 -7.07 -20.11 7.42
C GLN A 90 -6.08 -21.10 6.80
N PHE A 91 -5.58 -20.83 5.59
CA PHE A 91 -4.57 -21.66 4.95
C PHE A 91 -3.28 -21.70 5.77
N GLU A 92 -2.79 -20.55 6.24
CA GLU A 92 -1.60 -20.47 7.08
C GLU A 92 -1.78 -21.23 8.39
N ALA A 93 -2.92 -21.07 9.06
CA ALA A 93 -3.22 -21.80 10.29
C ALA A 93 -3.28 -23.33 10.09
N LYS A 94 -3.79 -23.80 8.94
CA LYS A 94 -3.82 -25.23 8.59
C LYS A 94 -2.44 -25.77 8.20
N LYS A 95 -1.63 -24.99 7.50
CA LYS A 95 -0.34 -25.42 6.95
C LYS A 95 0.80 -25.35 7.95
N TYR A 96 0.80 -24.34 8.82
CA TYR A 96 1.91 -24.04 9.73
C TYR A 96 1.52 -24.18 11.21
N GLY A 97 0.29 -24.59 11.52
CA GLY A 97 -0.23 -24.61 12.90
C GLY A 97 -0.68 -23.23 13.37
N LYS A 98 -1.34 -23.18 14.53
CA LYS A 98 -1.56 -21.92 15.24
C LYS A 98 -0.24 -21.56 15.92
N ASP A 99 0.25 -20.37 15.58
CA ASP A 99 1.37 -19.66 16.19
C ASP A 99 2.77 -19.92 15.62
N LYS A 100 3.27 -18.87 14.94
CA LYS A 100 4.70 -18.65 14.63
C LYS A 100 5.59 -18.66 15.88
N GLU A 101 5.02 -18.59 17.08
CA GLU A 101 5.77 -18.63 18.35
C GLU A 101 6.36 -20.01 18.65
N GLU A 102 5.77 -21.11 18.16
CA GLU A 102 6.33 -22.46 18.37
C GLU A 102 7.50 -22.81 17.42
N LEU A 103 7.73 -22.03 16.37
CA LEU A 103 8.78 -22.27 15.37
C LEU A 103 10.12 -21.56 15.70
N LEU A 104 10.18 -20.83 16.82
CA LEU A 104 11.35 -20.05 17.26
C LEU A 104 12.01 -20.56 18.54
N ASN A 105 11.57 -21.72 19.06
CA ASN A 105 12.20 -22.43 20.18
C ASN A 105 12.97 -23.66 19.70
#